data_AF-A0AAD6LSH4-F1
#
_entry.id   AF-A0AAD6LSH4-F1
#
_cell.length_a   1.000
_cell.length_b   1.000
_cell.length_c   1.000
_cell.angle_alpha   90.00
_cell.angle_beta   90.00
_cell.angle_gamma   90.00
#
_symmetry.space_group_name_H-M   'P 1'
#
loop_
_entity.id
_entity.type
_entity.pdbx_description
1 polymer ?
#
loop_
_entity_poly.entity_id
_entity_poly.type
_entity_poly.pdbx_seq_one_letter_code
_entity_poly.pdbx_strand_id
1 'polypeptide(L)'
;MSCNLDQYRLLTGSILAHEMMHAWMRLKGIQTLSQDVEEGICQVLAHMWLDSELRSTSGSNVASSSASRTTKKGTRSPFERKLGEYFKHQIESDTSPVYGNGYRAGQQAVRKYGLERTLDHIRMTGKFPY
;
A
#
# COMPACT_ATOMS: atom_id res chain seq x y z
N MET A 1 18.78 -5.89 20.35
CA MET A 1 17.99 -6.92 19.61
C MET A 1 16.68 -6.33 19.04
N SER A 2 16.67 -5.08 18.57
CA SER A 2 15.44 -4.43 18.07
C SER A 2 15.25 -4.57 16.54
N CYS A 3 16.26 -5.07 15.82
CA CYS A 3 16.28 -5.08 14.36
C CYS A 3 15.29 -6.08 13.71
N ASN A 4 14.95 -7.18 14.41
CA ASN A 4 14.12 -8.24 13.85
C ASN A 4 12.62 -7.90 13.92
N LEU A 5 12.14 -7.28 15.00
CA LEU A 5 10.72 -6.98 15.18
C LEU A 5 10.22 -5.95 14.14
N ASP A 6 11.04 -4.95 13.81
CA ASP A 6 10.64 -3.93 12.83
C ASP A 6 10.63 -4.47 11.39
N GLN A 7 11.42 -5.51 11.09
CA GLN A 7 11.36 -6.23 9.81
C GLN A 7 10.02 -6.94 9.63
N TYR A 8 9.55 -7.66 10.65
CA TYR A 8 8.25 -8.33 10.58
C TYR A 8 7.11 -7.33 10.49
N ARG A 9 7.20 -6.17 11.16
CA ARG A 9 6.13 -5.16 11.13
C ARG A 9 5.86 -4.60 9.74
N LEU A 10 6.89 -4.26 8.97
CA LEU A 10 6.70 -3.70 7.63
C LEU A 10 6.17 -4.75 6.65
N LEU A 11 6.74 -5.96 6.66
CA LEU A 11 6.30 -7.05 5.80
C LEU A 11 4.88 -7.50 6.14
N THR A 12 4.60 -7.76 7.42
CA THR A 12 3.26 -8.15 7.86
C THR A 12 2.25 -7.04 7.60
N GLY A 13 2.62 -5.78 7.78
CA GLY A 13 1.74 -4.65 7.51
C GLY A 13 1.41 -4.48 6.03
N SER A 14 2.38 -4.66 5.12
CA SER A 14 2.12 -4.62 3.68
C SER A 14 1.25 -5.79 3.22
N ILE A 15 1.48 -6.99 3.75
CA ILE A 15 0.62 -8.17 3.47
C ILE A 15 -0.79 -7.93 4.01
N LEU A 16 -0.90 -7.43 5.25
CA LEU A 16 -2.22 -7.16 5.82
C LEU A 16 -2.97 -6.09 5.02
N ALA A 17 -2.29 -5.04 4.55
CA ALA A 17 -2.91 -4.04 3.67
C ALA A 17 -3.41 -4.67 2.37
N HIS A 18 -2.64 -5.57 1.76
CA HIS A 18 -3.05 -6.33 0.58
C HIS A 18 -4.33 -7.15 0.85
N GLU A 19 -4.34 -7.95 1.91
CA GLU A 19 -5.50 -8.80 2.27
C GLU A 19 -6.73 -7.98 2.68
N MET A 20 -6.54 -6.85 3.37
CA MET A 20 -7.63 -5.95 3.73
C MET A 20 -8.32 -5.37 2.49
N MET A 21 -7.58 -5.17 1.38
CA MET A 21 -8.16 -4.75 0.12
C MET A 21 -9.06 -5.83 -0.48
N HIS A 22 -8.61 -7.09 -0.50
CA HIS A 22 -9.44 -8.23 -0.91
C HIS A 22 -10.72 -8.33 -0.07
N ALA A 23 -10.59 -8.19 1.26
CA ALA A 23 -11.73 -8.23 2.17
C ALA A 23 -12.70 -7.08 1.91
N TRP A 24 -12.19 -5.86 1.71
CA TRP A 24 -13.01 -4.68 1.42
C TRP A 24 -13.80 -4.83 0.11
N MET A 25 -13.16 -5.32 -0.96
CA MET A 25 -13.85 -5.57 -2.24
C MET A 25 -14.98 -6.59 -2.08
N ARG A 26 -14.72 -7.68 -1.36
CA ARG A 26 -15.73 -8.71 -1.05
C ARG A 26 -16.91 -8.14 -0.27
N LEU A 27 -16.65 -7.32 0.76
CA LEU A 27 -17.69 -6.64 1.55
C LEU A 27 -18.51 -5.63 0.73
N LYS A 28 -17.91 -5.02 -0.30
CA LYS A 28 -18.60 -4.11 -1.22
C LYS A 28 -19.36 -4.80 -2.35
N GLY A 29 -19.32 -6.14 -2.40
CA GLY A 29 -19.97 -6.93 -3.45
C GLY A 29 -19.25 -6.85 -4.80
N ILE A 30 -17.99 -6.39 -4.81
CA ILE A 30 -17.14 -6.43 -5.99
C ILE A 30 -16.63 -7.87 -6.09
N GLN A 31 -17.27 -8.67 -6.94
CA GLN A 31 -16.94 -10.07 -7.17
C GLN A 31 -16.60 -10.26 -8.65
N THR A 32 -15.89 -11.35 -8.98
CA THR A 32 -15.58 -11.75 -10.37
C THR A 32 -14.69 -10.78 -11.15
N LEU A 33 -13.78 -10.08 -10.48
CA LEU A 33 -12.72 -9.33 -11.15
C LEU A 33 -11.74 -10.30 -11.83
N SER A 34 -11.11 -9.84 -12.90
CA SER A 34 -9.96 -10.54 -13.45
C SER A 34 -8.80 -10.46 -12.46
N GLN A 35 -8.00 -11.52 -12.38
CA GLN A 35 -6.96 -11.67 -11.37
C GLN A 35 -5.94 -10.51 -11.41
N ASP A 36 -5.64 -9.98 -12.59
CA ASP A 36 -4.76 -8.81 -12.78
C ASP A 36 -5.32 -7.53 -12.13
N VAL A 37 -6.64 -7.32 -12.18
CA VAL A 37 -7.29 -6.15 -11.57
C VAL A 37 -7.40 -6.32 -10.06
N GLU A 38 -7.83 -7.50 -9.60
CA GLU A 38 -7.95 -7.80 -8.16
C GLU A 38 -6.58 -7.71 -7.47
N GLU A 39 -5.59 -8.46 -7.95
CA GLU A 39 -4.24 -8.47 -7.36
C GLU A 39 -3.55 -7.12 -7.51
N GLY A 40 -3.73 -6.47 -8.67
CA GLY A 40 -3.12 -5.19 -8.96
C GLY A 40 -3.51 -4.10 -7.96
N ILE A 41 -4.81 -3.95 -7.66
CA ILE A 41 -5.26 -2.92 -6.71
C ILE A 41 -4.88 -3.27 -5.26
N CYS A 42 -4.84 -4.55 -4.91
CA CYS A 42 -4.34 -5.01 -3.62
C CYS A 42 -2.85 -4.68 -3.43
N GLN A 43 -2.03 -4.87 -4.46
CA GLN A 43 -0.62 -4.47 -4.45
C GLN A 43 -0.44 -2.96 -4.37
N VAL A 44 -1.29 -2.18 -5.06
CA VAL A 44 -1.28 -0.71 -4.94
C VAL A 44 -1.57 -0.28 -3.49
N LEU A 45 -2.54 -0.90 -2.81
CA LEU A 45 -2.82 -0.55 -1.42
C LEU A 45 -1.64 -0.90 -0.49
N ALA A 46 -1.00 -2.05 -0.71
CA ALA A 46 0.21 -2.44 0.03
C ALA A 46 1.35 -1.44 -0.19
N HIS A 47 1.56 -0.98 -1.42
CA HIS A 47 2.56 0.05 -1.76
C HIS A 47 2.24 1.39 -1.08
N MET A 48 0.99 1.85 -1.14
CA MET A 48 0.55 3.08 -0.48
C MET A 48 0.71 3.03 1.04
N TRP A 49 0.46 1.86 1.65
CA TRP A 49 0.69 1.66 3.08
C TRP A 49 2.17 1.76 3.44
N LEU A 50 3.05 1.09 2.67
CA LEU A 50 4.50 1.21 2.84
C LEU A 50 4.92 2.68 2.71
N ASP A 51 4.51 3.38 1.66
CA ASP A 51 4.81 4.80 1.45
C ASP A 51 4.38 5.67 2.64
N SER A 52 3.23 5.41 3.23
CA SER A 52 2.75 6.11 4.42
C SER A 52 3.64 5.87 5.64
N GLU A 53 4.08 4.64 5.85
CA GLU A 53 4.98 4.28 6.95
C GLU A 53 6.38 4.90 6.79
N LEU A 54 6.88 5.00 5.54
CA LEU A 54 8.13 5.72 5.24
C LEU A 54 7.96 7.23 5.43
N ARG A 55 6.89 7.86 4.93
CA ARG A 55 6.65 9.30 5.09
C ARG A 55 6.47 9.72 6.54
N SER A 56 5.80 8.89 7.34
CA SER A 56 5.62 9.11 8.79
C SER A 56 6.96 9.16 9.54
N THR A 57 8.05 8.67 8.94
CA THR A 57 9.40 8.68 9.51
C THR A 57 10.15 10.00 9.24
N SER A 58 9.79 10.75 8.20
CA SER A 58 10.48 11.98 7.79
C SER A 58 9.94 13.27 8.46
N GLY A 59 8.89 13.16 9.28
CA GLY A 59 8.12 14.28 9.83
C GLY A 59 8.60 14.87 11.17
N SER A 60 9.87 14.71 11.56
CA SER A 60 10.41 15.38 12.75
C SER A 60 11.15 16.66 12.35
N ASN A 61 10.42 17.74 12.00
CA ASN A 61 10.96 19.12 12.00
C ASN A 61 9.90 20.25 11.82
N VAL A 62 8.63 20.05 12.17
CA VAL A 62 7.71 21.19 12.33
C VAL A 62 6.87 21.03 13.59
N ALA A 63 7.10 21.93 14.54
CA ALA A 63 6.30 22.07 15.74
C ALA A 63 4.87 22.46 15.36
N SER A 64 3.89 21.73 15.89
CA SER A 64 2.56 22.32 16.12
C SER A 64 1.88 21.65 17.30
N SER A 65 1.59 22.48 18.29
CA SER A 65 0.96 22.15 19.56
C SER A 65 -0.52 21.86 19.34
N SER A 66 -1.00 20.67 19.72
CA SER A 66 -2.29 20.45 20.41
C SER A 66 -2.54 18.95 20.61
N ALA A 67 -3.06 18.63 21.79
CA ALA A 67 -3.14 17.29 22.35
C ALA A 67 -4.00 16.31 21.52
N SER A 68 -3.42 15.15 21.20
CA SER A 68 -4.14 13.92 20.89
C SER A 68 -3.20 12.73 21.09
N ARG A 69 -3.61 11.81 21.95
CA ARG A 69 -2.86 10.63 22.39
C ARG A 69 -2.42 9.80 21.19
N THR A 70 -1.14 9.89 20.82
CA THR A 70 -0.51 8.90 19.95
C THR A 70 0.79 8.48 20.62
N THR A 71 0.91 7.17 20.81
CA THR A 71 2.14 6.50 21.23
C THR A 71 3.30 7.07 20.41
N LYS A 72 4.32 7.61 21.10
CA LYS A 72 5.54 8.13 20.48
C LYS A 72 6.10 7.05 19.53
N LYS A 73 5.78 7.17 18.25
CA LYS A 73 6.35 6.39 17.16
C LYS A 73 7.77 6.92 17.04
N GLY A 74 8.67 6.34 17.85
CA GLY A 74 10.06 6.77 17.95
C GLY A 74 10.68 6.88 16.57
N THR A 75 11.61 7.82 16.40
CA THR A 75 12.39 8.05 15.19
C THR A 75 12.81 6.71 14.60
N ARG A 76 12.13 6.28 13.54
CA ARG A 76 12.33 4.96 12.97
C ARG A 76 13.72 4.84 12.40
N SER A 77 14.31 3.66 12.56
CA SER A 77 15.73 3.47 12.26
C SER A 77 15.99 3.63 10.74
N PRO A 78 17.18 4.09 10.33
CA PRO A 78 17.58 4.11 8.91
C PRO A 78 17.44 2.74 8.22
N PHE A 79 17.51 1.66 9.00
CA PHE A 79 17.27 0.28 8.55
C PHE A 79 15.82 0.06 8.12
N GLU A 80 14.83 0.49 8.89
CA GLU A 80 13.41 0.39 8.53
C GLU A 80 13.10 1.13 7.22
N ARG A 81 13.71 2.31 7.02
CA ARG A 81 13.56 3.06 5.76
C ARG A 81 14.12 2.26 4.58
N LYS A 82 15.33 1.71 4.70
CA LYS A 82 15.95 0.91 3.64
C LYS A 82 15.14 -0.36 3.35
N LEU A 83 14.57 -0.97 4.38
CA LEU A 83 13.75 -2.16 4.24
C LEU A 83 12.40 -1.86 3.58
N GLY A 84 11.76 -0.75 3.93
CA GLY A 84 10.54 -0.29 3.29
C GLY A 84 10.74 0.01 1.79
N GLU A 85 11.84 0.68 1.43
CA GLU A 85 12.22 0.87 0.03
C GLU A 85 12.49 -0.46 -0.68
N TYR A 86 13.13 -1.43 -0.01
CA TYR A 86 13.33 -2.76 -0.56
C TYR A 86 12.00 -3.45 -0.89
N PHE A 87 11.03 -3.45 0.03
CA PHE A 87 9.70 -4.05 -0.23
C PHE A 87 8.92 -3.32 -1.33
N LYS A 88 8.99 -2.00 -1.37
CA LYS A 88 8.40 -1.23 -2.49
C LYS A 88 9.04 -1.61 -3.82
N HIS A 89 10.36 -1.69 -3.85
CA HIS A 89 11.09 -2.13 -5.03
C HIS A 89 10.69 -3.55 -5.43
N GLN A 90 10.48 -4.48 -4.48
CA GLN A 90 10.00 -5.83 -4.80
C GLN A 90 8.61 -5.81 -5.46
N ILE A 91 7.68 -4.98 -4.99
CA ILE A 91 6.35 -4.82 -5.61
C ILE A 91 6.46 -4.18 -7.01
N GLU A 92 7.27 -3.13 -7.15
CA GLU A 92 7.44 -2.41 -8.42
C GLU A 92 8.20 -3.21 -9.47
N SER A 93 9.19 -3.98 -9.04
CA SER A 93 10.04 -4.80 -9.91
C SER A 93 9.49 -6.20 -10.15
N ASP A 94 8.31 -6.52 -9.60
CA ASP A 94 7.64 -7.78 -9.88
C ASP A 94 7.40 -7.92 -11.39
N THR A 95 8.08 -8.90 -11.98
CA THR A 95 8.03 -9.21 -13.41
C THR A 95 6.87 -10.14 -13.75
N SER A 96 6.13 -10.61 -12.75
CA SER A 96 4.96 -11.46 -12.95
C SER A 96 3.93 -10.76 -13.84
N PRO A 97 3.40 -11.43 -14.88
CA PRO A 97 2.42 -10.85 -15.78
C PRO A 97 1.12 -10.43 -15.09
N VAL A 98 0.74 -11.11 -14.00
CA VAL A 98 -0.53 -10.86 -13.29
C VAL A 98 -0.33 -9.82 -12.20
N TYR A 99 0.66 -10.03 -11.34
CA TYR A 99 0.95 -9.14 -10.23
C TYR A 99 1.62 -7.84 -10.71
N GLY A 100 2.71 -7.94 -11.47
CA GLY A 100 3.44 -6.78 -11.98
C GLY A 100 2.62 -5.89 -12.93
N ASN A 101 1.94 -6.46 -13.94
CA ASN A 101 1.15 -5.63 -14.87
C ASN A 101 -0.09 -5.05 -14.18
N GLY A 102 -0.76 -5.84 -13.32
CA GLY A 102 -1.88 -5.39 -12.52
C GLY A 102 -1.51 -4.21 -11.64
N TYR A 103 -0.39 -4.31 -10.91
CA TYR A 103 0.12 -3.21 -10.10
C TYR A 103 0.45 -1.98 -10.95
N ARG A 104 1.14 -2.12 -12.09
CA ARG A 104 1.48 -0.97 -12.94
C ARG A 104 0.24 -0.24 -13.46
N ALA A 105 -0.75 -0.99 -13.94
CA ALA A 105 -2.01 -0.42 -14.41
C ALA A 105 -2.80 0.24 -13.27
N GLY A 106 -2.91 -0.44 -12.13
CA GLY A 106 -3.58 0.10 -10.94
C GLY A 106 -2.88 1.33 -10.38
N GLN A 107 -1.56 1.33 -10.31
CA GLN A 107 -0.77 2.45 -9.82
C GLN A 107 -0.88 3.66 -10.75
N GLN A 108 -0.92 3.43 -12.07
CA GLN A 108 -1.19 4.50 -13.05
C GLN A 108 -2.59 5.09 -12.85
N ALA A 109 -3.61 4.24 -12.72
CA ALA A 109 -4.99 4.65 -12.49
C ALA A 109 -5.13 5.46 -11.19
N VAL A 110 -4.58 4.95 -10.07
CA VAL A 110 -4.64 5.62 -8.77
C VAL A 110 -3.86 6.93 -8.78
N ARG A 111 -2.71 7.02 -9.46
CA ARG A 111 -1.97 8.29 -9.62
C ARG A 111 -2.74 9.33 -10.42
N LYS A 112 -3.49 8.90 -11.45
CA LYS A 112 -4.22 9.80 -12.35
C LYS A 112 -5.58 10.24 -11.78
N TYR A 113 -6.30 9.32 -11.15
CA TYR A 113 -7.70 9.52 -10.75
C TYR A 113 -7.91 9.52 -9.22
N GLY A 114 -6.92 9.08 -8.45
CA GLY A 114 -7.06 8.82 -7.02
C GLY A 114 -7.60 7.41 -6.74
N LEU A 115 -7.38 6.93 -5.51
CA LEU A 115 -7.79 5.58 -5.09
C LEU A 115 -9.30 5.40 -5.17
N GLU A 116 -10.07 6.29 -4.55
CA GLU A 116 -11.53 6.20 -4.47
C GLU A 116 -12.18 6.10 -5.86
N ARG A 117 -11.86 7.02 -6.78
CA ARG A 117 -12.39 7.00 -8.14
C ARG A 117 -11.99 5.76 -8.92
N THR A 118 -10.77 5.25 -8.68
CA THR A 118 -10.30 4.00 -9.30
C THR A 118 -11.12 2.81 -8.81
N LEU A 119 -11.41 2.74 -7.50
CA LEU A 119 -12.24 1.68 -6.92
C LEU A 119 -13.70 1.74 -7.38
N ASP A 120 -14.26 2.94 -7.49
CA ASP A 120 -15.61 3.13 -8.03
C ASP A 120 -15.69 2.68 -9.49
N HIS A 121 -14.66 2.99 -10.29
CA HIS A 121 -14.59 2.53 -11.67
C HIS A 121 -14.49 1.00 -11.75
N ILE A 122 -13.59 0.38 -10.98
CA ILE A 122 -13.46 -1.09 -10.89
C ILE A 122 -14.78 -1.72 -10.46
N ARG A 123 -15.48 -1.13 -9.50
CA ARG A 123 -16.80 -1.61 -9.06
C ARG A 123 -17.84 -1.58 -10.18
N MET A 124 -17.79 -0.58 -11.06
CA MET A 124 -18.75 -0.42 -12.15
C MET A 124 -18.39 -1.25 -13.40
N THR A 125 -17.11 -1.37 -13.73
CA THR A 125 -16.66 -1.91 -15.03
C THR A 125 -15.84 -3.19 -14.92
N GLY A 126 -15.38 -3.53 -13.71
CA GLY A 126 -14.48 -4.65 -13.46
C GLY A 126 -13.04 -4.45 -13.96
N LYS A 127 -12.67 -3.24 -14.40
CA LYS A 127 -11.36 -2.94 -15.00
C LYS A 127 -10.74 -1.68 -14.40
N PHE A 128 -9.44 -1.48 -14.62
CA PHE A 128 -8.79 -0.21 -14.30
C PHE A 128 -9.22 0.90 -15.27
N PRO A 129 -9.41 2.14 -14.79
CA PRO A 129 -9.59 3.29 -15.66
C PRO A 129 -8.24 3.69 -16.31
N TYR A 130 -8.25 3.91 -17.62
CA TYR A 130 -7.08 4.36 -18.41
C TYR A 130 -7.08 5.87 -18.63
#